data_AF-A0A8C3KQL6-F1
#
_entry.id   AF-A0A8C3KQL6-F1
#
_cell.length_a   1.000
_cell.length_b   1.000
_cell.length_c   1.000
_cell.angle_alpha   90.00
_cell.angle_beta   90.00
_cell.angle_gamma   90.00
#
_symmetry.space_group_name_H-M   'P 1'
#
loop_
_entity.id
_entity.type
_entity.pdbx_description
1 polymer ?
#
loop_
_entity_poly.entity_id
_entity_poly.type
_entity_poly.pdbx_seq_one_letter_code
_entity_poly.pdbx_strand_id
1 'polypeptide(L)'
;INKKSLLHPSSLGLRLPSRVQRFCGVFLSCSLWLSFTSELSDLALLSYSQYVLLVPTVVRSDSPQTACVQFHSLSEPLSLSVALEYGSIRQTLFEESVTKNDFFKCCEFKVFSLLRLPKRV
;
A
#
# COMPACT_ATOMS: atom_id res chain seq x y z
N ILE A 1 -4.59 36.18 9.69
CA ILE A 1 -4.70 34.91 10.44
C ILE A 1 -5.69 34.03 9.70
N ASN A 2 -5.20 33.20 8.76
CA ASN A 2 -6.05 32.42 7.86
C ASN A 2 -6.21 30.99 8.36
N LYS A 3 -7.47 30.55 8.46
CA LYS A 3 -7.93 29.28 9.00
C LYS A 3 -7.40 28.10 8.17
N LYS A 4 -6.76 27.15 8.83
CA LYS A 4 -6.31 25.87 8.26
C LYS A 4 -7.50 24.93 8.16
N SER A 5 -8.03 24.68 6.96
CA SER A 5 -8.95 23.57 6.73
C SER A 5 -8.15 22.29 6.52
N LEU A 6 -7.99 21.52 7.59
CA LEU A 6 -7.51 20.14 7.56
C LEU A 6 -8.58 19.28 6.88
N LEU A 7 -8.29 18.77 5.67
CA LEU A 7 -9.06 17.65 5.12
C LEU A 7 -8.37 16.35 5.53
N HIS A 8 -9.02 15.62 6.44
CA HIS A 8 -8.70 14.25 6.78
C HIS A 8 -9.36 13.33 5.74
N PRO A 9 -8.63 12.40 5.09
CA PRO A 9 -9.25 11.35 4.32
C PRO A 9 -9.87 10.31 5.26
N SER A 10 -11.17 10.12 5.11
CA SER A 10 -12.00 9.13 5.79
C SER A 10 -11.67 7.72 5.30
N SER A 11 -11.24 6.87 6.24
CA SER A 11 -11.46 5.41 6.30
C SER A 11 -11.41 4.59 4.99
N LEU A 12 -10.28 3.92 4.73
CA LEU A 12 -10.23 2.72 3.88
C LEU A 12 -10.47 1.48 4.76
N GLY A 13 -11.64 0.86 4.60
CA GLY A 13 -12.01 -0.36 5.32
C GLY A 13 -11.62 -1.62 4.55
N LEU A 14 -10.76 -2.46 5.14
CA LEU A 14 -10.57 -3.85 4.75
C LEU A 14 -11.51 -4.73 5.59
N ARG A 15 -12.43 -5.45 4.94
CA ARG A 15 -13.36 -6.38 5.58
C ARG A 15 -12.76 -7.79 5.55
N LEU A 16 -12.30 -8.29 6.69
CA LEU A 16 -11.83 -9.68 6.86
C LEU A 16 -12.95 -10.61 7.37
N PRO A 17 -12.94 -11.90 6.99
CA PRO A 17 -13.95 -12.86 7.40
C PRO A 17 -13.82 -13.28 8.87
N SER A 18 -14.96 -13.31 9.54
CA SER A 18 -15.16 -13.79 10.90
C SER A 18 -15.24 -15.31 10.97
N ARG A 19 -14.17 -15.95 11.48
CA ARG A 19 -14.07 -17.28 12.13
C ARG A 19 -12.56 -17.56 12.23
N VAL A 20 -11.95 -17.69 13.40
CA VAL A 20 -11.96 -18.90 14.24
C VAL A 20 -11.70 -18.50 15.69
N GLN A 21 -12.49 -19.06 16.61
CA GLN A 21 -12.47 -18.77 18.03
C GLN A 21 -12.21 -20.07 18.81
N ARG A 22 -11.25 -20.03 19.77
CA ARG A 22 -10.98 -20.96 20.90
C ARG A 22 -10.34 -22.31 20.53
N PHE A 23 -9.39 -22.87 21.30
CA PHE A 23 -9.42 -23.12 22.75
C PHE A 23 -8.07 -22.92 23.46
N CYS A 24 -8.14 -22.45 24.71
CA CYS A 24 -7.08 -22.43 25.70
C CYS A 24 -7.25 -23.68 26.59
N GLY A 25 -6.19 -24.48 26.76
CA GLY A 25 -6.19 -25.65 27.64
C GLY A 25 -4.77 -26.16 27.87
N VAL A 26 -4.20 -25.83 29.02
CA VAL A 26 -2.91 -26.32 29.52
C VAL A 26 -3.15 -27.62 30.28
N PHE A 27 -2.51 -28.72 29.89
CA PHE A 27 -2.42 -29.95 30.69
C PHE A 27 -0.96 -30.33 30.89
N LEU A 28 -0.60 -30.54 32.17
CA LEU A 28 0.75 -30.84 32.65
C LEU A 28 1.23 -32.24 32.23
N SER A 29 2.33 -32.29 31.46
CA SER A 29 3.37 -33.32 31.59
C SER A 29 4.75 -32.71 31.22
N CYS A 30 5.41 -32.16 32.22
CA CYS A 30 6.49 -31.18 32.08
C CYS A 30 7.93 -31.77 31.88
N SER A 31 8.10 -33.03 31.46
CA SER A 31 9.46 -33.62 31.44
C SER A 31 9.85 -34.45 30.20
N LEU A 32 8.99 -34.58 29.19
CA LEU A 32 9.35 -35.30 27.94
C LEU A 32 8.93 -34.57 26.66
N TRP A 33 8.71 -33.25 26.75
CA TRP A 33 8.19 -32.41 25.68
C TRP A 33 9.06 -31.17 25.41
N LEU A 34 10.33 -31.17 25.82
CA LEU A 34 11.29 -30.12 25.42
C LEU A 34 12.04 -30.45 24.13
N SER A 35 11.75 -31.59 23.50
CA SER A 35 12.32 -31.97 22.20
C SER A 35 11.30 -31.92 21.05
N PHE A 36 10.10 -31.40 21.26
CA PHE A 36 9.08 -31.31 20.22
C PHE A 36 8.71 -29.85 19.95
N THR A 37 9.17 -29.37 18.78
CA THR A 37 8.80 -28.14 18.08
C THR A 37 9.22 -26.81 18.69
N SER A 38 10.52 -26.62 18.93
CA SER A 38 11.16 -25.33 18.62
C SER A 38 11.44 -25.16 17.11
N GLU A 39 11.22 -26.20 16.31
CA GLU A 39 11.20 -26.15 14.85
C GLU A 39 9.80 -25.81 14.34
N LEU A 40 9.43 -24.52 14.33
CA LEU A 40 8.58 -23.95 13.26
C LEU A 40 8.36 -22.42 13.37
N SER A 41 9.10 -21.69 14.22
CA SER A 41 9.07 -20.22 14.15
C SER A 41 9.81 -19.69 12.91
N ASP A 42 10.68 -20.48 12.28
CA ASP A 42 11.42 -20.08 11.07
C ASP A 42 10.64 -20.25 9.76
N LEU A 43 9.55 -21.03 9.74
CA LEU A 43 8.66 -21.12 8.57
C LEU A 43 7.60 -20.00 8.55
N ALA A 44 7.56 -19.14 9.58
CA ALA A 44 6.73 -17.94 9.58
C ALA A 44 7.29 -16.82 8.66
N LEU A 45 8.47 -17.01 8.05
CA LEU A 45 8.91 -16.30 6.84
C LEU A 45 8.15 -16.78 5.59
N LEU A 46 6.84 -17.06 5.71
CA LEU A 46 5.97 -17.03 4.54
C LEU A 46 6.18 -15.64 3.95
N SER A 47 6.86 -15.58 2.80
CA SER A 47 7.22 -14.36 2.11
C SER A 47 5.94 -13.65 1.67
N TYR A 48 5.33 -12.93 2.60
CA TYR A 48 4.10 -12.22 2.38
C TYR A 48 4.43 -11.07 1.44
N SER A 49 3.77 -11.05 0.28
CA SER A 49 3.95 -9.99 -0.71
C SER A 49 3.72 -8.64 -0.08
N GLN A 50 4.70 -7.74 -0.18
CA GLN A 50 4.60 -6.38 0.36
C GLN A 50 4.44 -5.39 -0.77
N TYR A 51 3.53 -4.43 -0.58
CA TYR A 51 3.21 -3.41 -1.55
C TYR A 51 3.30 -2.04 -0.89
N VAL A 52 4.16 -1.17 -1.40
CA VAL A 52 4.39 0.17 -0.85
C VAL A 52 4.22 1.20 -1.95
N LEU A 53 3.39 2.22 -1.69
CA LEU A 53 3.25 3.40 -2.52
C LEU A 53 3.70 4.62 -1.72
N LEU A 54 4.76 5.27 -2.19
CA LEU A 54 5.33 6.47 -1.61
C LEU A 54 4.85 7.67 -2.41
N VAL A 55 4.10 8.56 -1.77
CA VAL A 55 3.62 9.82 -2.34
C VAL A 55 3.84 10.98 -1.37
N PRO A 56 4.08 12.21 -1.86
CA PRO A 56 4.19 13.36 -1.01
C PRO A 56 2.86 13.66 -0.33
N THR A 57 2.88 13.96 0.97
CA THR A 57 1.68 14.38 1.72
C THR A 57 1.10 15.69 1.20
N VAL A 58 1.95 16.58 0.66
CA VAL A 58 1.54 17.86 0.08
C VAL A 58 2.05 17.94 -1.34
N VAL A 59 1.12 18.14 -2.28
CA VAL A 59 1.42 18.33 -3.69
C VAL A 59 1.41 19.82 -4.01
N ARG A 60 2.55 20.35 -4.46
CA ARG A 60 2.69 21.76 -4.86
C ARG A 60 2.32 21.93 -6.32
N SER A 61 1.52 22.96 -6.61
CA SER A 61 1.17 23.33 -7.98
C SER A 61 2.41 23.72 -8.77
N ASP A 62 2.47 23.32 -10.04
CA ASP A 62 3.49 23.71 -11.02
C ASP A 62 4.94 23.30 -10.67
N SER A 63 5.15 22.55 -9.58
CA SER A 63 6.44 21.93 -9.26
C SER A 63 6.41 20.43 -9.57
N PRO A 64 7.50 19.86 -10.11
CA PRO A 64 7.63 18.40 -10.25
C PRO A 64 7.62 17.75 -8.86
N GLN A 65 6.83 16.70 -8.75
CA GLN A 65 6.68 15.87 -7.56
C GLN A 65 6.92 14.42 -7.97
N THR A 66 7.32 13.57 -7.04
CA THR A 66 7.67 12.17 -7.34
C THR A 66 6.76 11.23 -6.57
N ALA A 67 6.24 10.21 -7.25
CA ALA A 67 5.59 9.06 -6.64
C ALA A 67 6.43 7.82 -6.93
N CYS A 68 6.58 6.92 -5.96
CA CYS A 68 7.31 5.67 -6.14
C CYS A 68 6.47 4.49 -5.69
N VAL A 69 6.57 3.39 -6.42
CA VAL A 69 5.95 2.11 -6.10
C VAL A 69 7.04 1.08 -5.84
N GLN A 70 6.83 0.26 -4.82
CA GLN A 70 7.69 -0.84 -4.46
C GLN A 70 6.86 -2.10 -4.20
N PHE A 71 7.24 -3.20 -4.84
CA PHE A 71 6.74 -4.53 -4.54
C PHE A 71 7.89 -5.44 -4.12
N HIS A 72 7.62 -6.29 -3.14
CA HIS A 72 8.57 -7.26 -2.63
C HIS A 72 7.89 -8.63 -2.52
N SER A 73 8.62 -9.68 -2.87
CA SER A 73 8.14 -11.07 -2.77
C SER A 73 6.86 -11.35 -3.61
N LEU A 74 6.75 -10.81 -4.82
CA LEU A 74 5.65 -11.13 -5.73
C LEU A 74 5.73 -12.58 -6.24
N SER A 75 4.80 -13.42 -5.78
CA SER A 75 4.64 -14.80 -6.24
C SER A 75 3.97 -14.92 -7.61
N GLU A 76 3.16 -13.94 -7.99
CA GLU A 76 2.38 -13.95 -9.23
C GLU A 76 2.45 -12.59 -9.96
N PRO A 77 2.37 -12.59 -11.30
CA PRO A 77 2.22 -11.37 -12.08
C PRO A 77 0.99 -10.56 -11.69
N LEU A 78 1.09 -9.23 -11.75
CA LEU A 78 -0.01 -8.32 -11.42
C LEU A 78 -0.12 -7.15 -12.40
N SER A 79 -1.33 -6.61 -12.53
CA SER A 79 -1.59 -5.38 -13.28
C SER A 79 -1.63 -4.19 -12.31
N LEU A 80 -0.68 -3.26 -12.47
CA LEU A 80 -0.59 -2.06 -11.68
C LEU A 80 -1.30 -0.90 -12.39
N SER A 81 -2.26 -0.28 -11.71
CA SER A 81 -2.86 0.98 -12.13
C SER A 81 -2.91 1.95 -10.95
N VAL A 82 -2.27 3.11 -11.11
CA VAL A 82 -2.29 4.19 -10.12
C VAL A 82 -2.65 5.46 -10.85
N ALA A 83 -3.71 6.12 -10.40
CA ALA A 83 -4.17 7.39 -10.93
C ALA A 83 -4.26 8.44 -9.83
N LEU A 84 -3.87 9.66 -10.16
CA LEU A 84 -4.07 10.86 -9.37
C LEU A 84 -5.40 11.51 -9.79
N GLU A 85 -6.31 11.67 -8.84
CA GLU A 85 -7.60 12.33 -9.06
C GLU A 85 -7.69 13.62 -8.23
N TYR A 86 -7.94 14.74 -8.89
CA TYR A 86 -8.13 16.04 -8.23
C TYR A 86 -9.13 16.92 -8.99
N GLY A 87 -10.17 17.38 -8.30
CA GLY A 87 -11.29 18.09 -8.93
C GLY A 87 -11.99 17.19 -9.96
N SER A 88 -11.98 17.61 -11.23
CA SER A 88 -12.52 16.86 -12.38
C SER A 88 -11.43 16.21 -13.24
N ILE A 89 -10.19 16.16 -12.77
CA ILE A 89 -9.04 15.65 -13.51
C ILE A 89 -8.61 14.32 -12.95
N ARG A 90 -8.40 13.37 -13.86
CA ARG A 90 -7.78 12.07 -13.59
C ARG A 90 -6.51 11.98 -14.43
N GLN A 91 -5.37 11.78 -13.77
CA GLN A 91 -4.07 11.62 -14.40
C GLN A 91 -3.48 10.27 -14.00
N THR A 92 -3.25 9.39 -14.96
CA THR A 92 -2.59 8.10 -14.71
C THR A 92 -1.10 8.30 -14.45
N LEU A 93 -0.60 7.75 -13.34
CA LEU A 93 0.80 7.78 -12.93
C LEU A 93 1.53 6.48 -13.29
N PHE A 94 0.85 5.35 -13.09
CA PHE A 94 1.35 4.02 -13.43
C PHE A 94 0.24 3.23 -14.11
N GLU A 95 0.58 2.54 -15.21
CA GLU A 95 -0.27 1.59 -15.91
C GLU A 95 0.63 0.55 -16.58
N GLU A 96 0.89 -0.56 -15.89
CA GLU A 96 1.83 -1.57 -16.36
C GLU A 96 1.54 -2.98 -15.81
N SER A 97 2.03 -4.00 -16.51
CA SER A 97 2.05 -5.38 -16.02
C SER A 97 3.39 -5.64 -15.32
N VAL A 98 3.35 -6.02 -14.05
CA VAL A 98 4.54 -6.32 -13.25
C VAL A 98 4.66 -7.82 -13.06
N THR A 99 5.74 -8.38 -13.58
CA THR A 99 6.06 -9.82 -13.52
C THR A 99 7.27 -10.14 -12.64
N LYS A 100 7.97 -9.11 -12.16
CA LYS A 100 9.20 -9.27 -11.36
C LYS A 100 8.85 -9.50 -9.90
N ASN A 101 9.59 -10.40 -9.24
CA ASN A 101 9.44 -10.67 -7.81
C ASN A 101 9.63 -9.41 -6.96
N ASP A 102 10.69 -8.64 -7.27
CA ASP A 102 10.98 -7.36 -6.66
C ASP A 102 10.89 -6.25 -7.72
N PHE A 103 10.10 -5.24 -7.43
CA PHE A 103 9.82 -4.15 -8.36
C PHE A 103 9.94 -2.82 -7.62
N PHE A 104 10.69 -1.88 -8.18
CA PHE A 104 10.77 -0.51 -7.68
C PHE A 104 10.81 0.46 -8.85
N LYS A 105 9.92 1.45 -8.83
CA LYS A 105 9.85 2.46 -9.89
C LYS A 105 9.31 3.76 -9.35
N CYS A 106 9.87 4.87 -9.82
CA CYS A 106 9.38 6.21 -9.52
C CYS A 106 8.89 6.89 -10.81
N CYS A 107 7.87 7.71 -10.70
CA CYS A 107 7.41 8.61 -11.75
C CYS A 107 7.38 10.04 -11.23
N GLU A 108 7.82 10.98 -12.05
CA GLU A 108 7.59 12.40 -11.80
C GLU A 108 6.23 12.82 -12.36
N PHE A 109 5.53 13.65 -11.62
CA PHE A 109 4.24 14.22 -12.02
C PHE A 109 4.15 15.70 -11.60
N LYS A 110 3.26 16.44 -12.28
CA LYS A 110 2.95 17.83 -11.97
C LYS A 110 1.45 18.00 -11.86
N VAL A 111 1.01 18.73 -10.84
CA VAL A 111 -0.38 19.16 -10.72
C VAL A 111 -0.46 20.61 -11.16
N PHE A 112 -1.34 20.88 -12.12
CA PHE A 112 -1.61 22.24 -12.56
C PHE A 112 -2.77 22.81 -11.74
N SER A 113 -2.62 24.04 -11.27
CA SER A 113 -3.72 24.74 -10.62
C SER A 113 -4.91 24.87 -11.59
N LEU A 114 -6.12 24.47 -11.17
CA LEU A 114 -7.35 24.57 -11.96
C LEU A 114 -7.68 26.00 -12.41
N LEU A 115 -7.09 27.03 -11.78
CA LEU A 115 -7.18 28.44 -12.18
C LEU A 115 -6.51 28.74 -13.53
N ARG A 116 -5.68 27.83 -14.06
CA ARG A 116 -4.96 28.00 -15.34
C ARG A 116 -5.46 27.09 -16.45
N LEU A 117 -6.40 26.18 -16.19
CA LEU A 117 -6.97 25.36 -17.27
C LEU A 117 -7.97 26.21 -18.05
N PRO A 118 -7.83 26.34 -19.38
CA PRO A 118 -8.87 26.96 -20.17
C PRO A 118 -10.16 26.17 -19.95
N LYS A 119 -11.24 26.86 -19.60
CA LYS A 119 -12.58 26.27 -19.59
C LYS A 119 -12.74 25.56 -20.93
N ARG A 120 -13.05 24.27 -20.91
CA ARG A 120 -13.44 23.52 -22.10
C ARG A 120 -14.74 24.19 -22.58
N VAL A 121 -14.63 25.02 -23.62
CA VAL A 121 -15.76 25.71 -24.28
C VAL A 121 -16.63 24.67 -24.98
#